data_AF-A0A364XVD2-F1
#
_entry.id   AF-A0A364XVD2-F1
#
_cell.length_a   1.000
_cell.length_b   1.000
_cell.length_c   1.000
_cell.angle_alpha   90.00
_cell.angle_beta   90.00
_cell.angle_gamma   90.00
#
_symmetry.space_group_name_H-M   'P 1'
#
loop_
_entity.id
_entity.type
_entity.pdbx_description
1 polymer ?
#
loop_
_entity_poly.entity_id
_entity_poly.type
_entity_poly.pdbx_seq_one_letter_code
_entity_poly.pdbx_strand_id
1 'polypeptide(L)'
;MSNKLDDNKILDAFTKMSEAAKFFLYDSFDHIDEEIKYKIASELFGEELKKIDTTDADHKALDKVSDKIFGDVKKLIKFDGYVISRVTQTKISDAWMKAQLDANYTAMKFPKNTELSGQDLLGHVTNFAFFIESLTNRHLLLMRVNEKMDDFTFNSLDKASVPNKIIYCLKDEIDKKKLNPIRLNLLFKLRNFAVHFTLDNSTNFKVTIEQLIQIWTESSKLCDLFHKKEKTKDINLKEMVDSLVDEFKTKFVK
;
A
#
# COMPACT_ATOMS: atom_id res chain seq x y z
N MET A 1 12.95 11.91 41.58
CA MET A 1 11.79 12.81 41.38
C MET A 1 11.12 12.40 40.08
N SER A 2 10.01 11.67 40.16
CA SER A 2 9.21 11.29 39.00
C SER A 2 8.48 12.53 38.50
N ASN A 3 8.84 13.00 37.30
CA ASN A 3 7.97 13.88 36.53
C ASN A 3 6.75 13.03 36.17
N LYS A 4 5.69 13.10 36.98
CA LYS A 4 4.37 12.62 36.55
C LYS A 4 4.08 13.34 35.25
N LEU A 5 4.13 12.61 34.13
CA LEU A 5 3.59 13.11 32.87
C LEU A 5 2.16 13.56 33.18
N ASP A 6 1.80 14.75 32.71
CA ASP A 6 0.44 15.28 32.81
C ASP A 6 -0.53 14.27 32.19
N ASP A 7 -1.40 13.69 33.03
CA ASP A 7 -2.36 12.65 32.63
C ASP A 7 -3.22 13.12 31.44
N ASN A 8 -3.48 14.42 31.32
CA ASN A 8 -4.19 15.00 30.18
C ASN A 8 -3.37 14.92 28.88
N LYS A 9 -2.05 15.12 28.94
CA LYS A 9 -1.16 14.98 27.77
C LYS A 9 -1.03 13.53 27.33
N ILE A 10 -1.02 12.58 28.28
CA ILE A 10 -1.00 11.15 27.97
C ILE A 10 -2.30 10.75 27.25
N LEU A 11 -3.44 11.16 27.80
CA LEU A 11 -4.74 10.84 27.22
C LEU A 11 -4.92 11.47 25.83
N ASP A 12 -4.48 12.72 25.66
CA ASP A 12 -4.44 13.42 24.37
C ASP A 12 -3.57 12.68 23.34
N ALA A 13 -2.36 12.29 23.72
CA ALA A 13 -1.47 11.52 22.85
C ALA A 13 -2.07 10.16 22.47
N PHE A 14 -2.66 9.45 23.43
CA PHE A 14 -3.31 8.15 23.19
C PHE A 14 -4.47 8.27 22.20
N THR A 15 -5.29 9.31 22.35
CA THR A 15 -6.43 9.61 21.46
C THR A 15 -5.94 9.94 20.05
N LYS A 16 -4.97 10.85 19.93
CA LYS A 16 -4.38 11.23 18.63
C LYS A 16 -3.77 10.05 17.89
N MET A 17 -3.10 9.13 18.59
CA MET A 17 -2.57 7.91 17.96
C MET A 17 -3.68 6.97 17.47
N SER A 18 -4.80 6.88 18.19
CA SER A 18 -5.98 6.10 17.76
C SER A 18 -6.65 6.72 16.52
N GLU A 19 -6.79 8.04 16.48
CA GLU A 19 -7.33 8.76 15.33
C GLU A 19 -6.42 8.65 14.11
N ALA A 20 -5.10 8.86 14.30
CA ALA A 20 -4.11 8.69 13.25
C ALA A 20 -4.13 7.27 12.68
N ALA A 21 -4.23 6.24 13.53
CA ALA A 21 -4.34 4.85 13.09
C ALA A 21 -5.53 4.65 12.15
N LYS A 22 -6.71 5.19 12.49
CA LYS A 22 -7.91 5.08 11.62
C LYS A 22 -7.74 5.82 10.31
N PHE A 23 -7.21 7.05 10.38
CA PHE A 23 -6.94 7.86 9.19
C PHE A 23 -6.04 7.10 8.21
N PHE A 24 -4.88 6.63 8.69
CA PHE A 24 -3.93 5.89 7.85
C PHE A 24 -4.48 4.56 7.34
N LEU A 25 -5.34 3.89 8.11
CA LEU A 25 -5.99 2.66 7.66
C LEU A 25 -6.90 2.93 6.46
N TYR A 26 -7.82 3.89 6.56
CA TYR A 26 -8.73 4.21 5.45
C TYR A 26 -7.99 4.72 4.23
N ASP A 27 -7.08 5.70 4.42
CA ASP A 27 -6.29 6.28 3.33
C ASP A 27 -5.44 5.22 2.62
N SER A 28 -4.94 4.22 3.34
CA SER A 28 -4.24 3.09 2.72
C SER A 28 -5.15 2.24 1.83
N PHE A 29 -6.41 2.02 2.20
CA PHE A 29 -7.33 1.21 1.41
C PHE A 29 -7.88 1.99 0.20
N ASP A 30 -8.03 3.31 0.31
CA ASP A 30 -8.33 4.16 -0.85
C ASP A 30 -7.24 4.03 -1.92
N HIS A 31 -5.97 4.05 -1.52
CA HIS A 31 -4.85 3.85 -2.44
C HIS A 31 -4.81 2.46 -3.09
N ILE A 32 -5.09 1.37 -2.35
CA ILE A 32 -5.06 0.03 -2.99
C ILE A 32 -6.25 -0.18 -3.93
N ASP A 33 -7.39 0.46 -3.64
CA ASP A 33 -8.54 0.49 -4.54
C ASP A 33 -8.18 1.19 -5.85
N GLU A 34 -7.51 2.35 -5.79
CA GLU A 34 -7.05 3.08 -6.99
C GLU A 34 -5.99 2.30 -7.78
N GLU A 35 -5.03 1.65 -7.11
CA GLU A 35 -4.04 0.78 -7.76
C GLU A 35 -4.72 -0.33 -8.58
N ILE A 36 -5.72 -1.01 -8.01
CA ILE A 36 -6.44 -2.06 -8.73
C ILE A 36 -7.27 -1.50 -9.86
N LYS A 37 -7.99 -0.38 -9.65
CA LYS A 37 -8.77 0.26 -10.73
C LYS A 37 -7.88 0.68 -11.89
N TYR A 38 -6.70 1.24 -11.61
CA TYR A 38 -5.73 1.58 -12.64
C TYR A 38 -5.30 0.34 -13.43
N LYS A 39 -5.09 -0.79 -12.74
CA LYS A 39 -4.77 -2.06 -13.38
C LYS A 39 -5.92 -2.57 -14.26
N ILE A 40 -7.16 -2.50 -13.78
CA ILE A 40 -8.36 -2.81 -14.58
C ILE A 40 -8.42 -1.93 -15.82
N ALA A 41 -8.25 -0.61 -15.66
CA ALA A 41 -8.23 0.34 -16.78
C ALA A 41 -7.14 -0.02 -17.80
N SER A 42 -5.98 -0.47 -17.34
CA SER A 42 -4.88 -0.91 -18.20
C SER A 42 -5.23 -2.14 -19.04
N GLU A 43 -5.90 -3.14 -18.44
CA GLU A 43 -6.38 -4.32 -19.18
C GLU A 43 -7.46 -3.94 -20.21
N LEU A 44 -8.47 -3.16 -19.80
CA LEU A 44 -9.54 -2.68 -20.68
C LEU A 44 -8.98 -1.83 -21.83
N PHE A 45 -8.02 -0.96 -21.53
CA PHE A 45 -7.35 -0.16 -22.55
C PHE A 45 -6.58 -1.03 -23.53
N GLY A 46 -5.90 -2.09 -23.07
CA GLY A 46 -5.25 -3.07 -23.92
C GLY A 46 -6.21 -3.77 -24.89
N GLU A 47 -7.47 -3.99 -24.49
CA GLU A 47 -8.52 -4.51 -25.36
C GLU A 47 -9.02 -3.48 -26.37
N GLU A 48 -9.18 -2.22 -25.96
CA GLU A 48 -9.62 -1.14 -26.86
C GLU A 48 -8.54 -0.77 -27.88
N LEU A 49 -7.26 -0.77 -27.48
CA LEU A 49 -6.14 -0.49 -28.38
C LEU A 49 -6.12 -1.42 -29.60
N LYS A 50 -6.48 -2.70 -29.42
CA LYS A 50 -6.55 -3.69 -30.52
C LYS A 50 -7.61 -3.34 -31.58
N LYS A 51 -8.55 -2.44 -31.25
CA LYS A 51 -9.65 -2.01 -32.13
C LYS A 51 -9.34 -0.69 -32.83
N ILE A 52 -8.23 -0.03 -32.49
CA ILE A 52 -7.86 1.25 -33.09
C ILE A 52 -7.07 0.99 -34.37
N ASP A 53 -7.70 1.23 -35.50
CA ASP A 53 -7.02 1.19 -36.80
C ASP A 53 -6.05 2.37 -36.96
N THR A 54 -4.84 2.03 -37.40
CA THR A 54 -3.83 3.00 -37.83
C THR A 54 -4.18 3.60 -39.18
N THR A 55 -3.82 4.86 -39.38
CA THR A 55 -4.02 5.59 -40.64
C THR A 55 -2.88 5.34 -41.62
N ASP A 56 -3.11 5.57 -42.91
CA ASP A 56 -2.04 5.56 -43.93
C ASP A 56 -0.89 6.53 -43.61
N ALA A 57 -1.18 7.62 -42.90
CA ALA A 57 -0.18 8.56 -42.43
C ALA A 57 0.71 7.95 -41.33
N ASP A 58 0.16 7.09 -40.48
CA ASP A 58 0.89 6.37 -39.43
C ASP A 58 1.86 5.36 -40.06
N HIS A 59 1.39 4.59 -41.05
CA HIS A 59 2.24 3.64 -41.78
C HIS A 59 3.42 4.34 -42.47
N LYS A 60 3.16 5.45 -43.18
CA LYS A 60 4.22 6.25 -43.81
C LYS A 60 5.19 6.90 -42.82
N ALA A 61 4.76 7.18 -41.60
CA ALA A 61 5.62 7.70 -40.55
C ALA A 61 6.49 6.59 -39.94
N LEU A 62 5.92 5.41 -39.69
CA LEU A 62 6.62 4.22 -39.22
C LEU A 62 7.72 3.77 -40.20
N ASP A 63 7.42 3.73 -41.51
CA ASP A 63 8.39 3.35 -42.54
C ASP A 63 9.61 4.30 -42.60
N LYS A 64 9.44 5.56 -42.20
CA LYS A 64 10.54 6.54 -42.11
C LYS A 64 11.39 6.39 -40.84
N VAL A 65 10.85 5.72 -39.82
CA VAL A 65 11.45 5.54 -38.49
C VAL A 65 12.13 4.16 -38.39
N SER A 66 11.62 3.15 -39.09
CA SER A 66 12.23 1.83 -39.15
C SER A 66 13.59 1.86 -39.87
N ASP A 67 14.52 1.09 -39.32
CA ASP A 67 15.96 0.91 -39.64
C ASP A 67 16.99 1.83 -38.94
N LYS A 68 16.64 3.03 -38.42
CA LYS A 68 17.65 3.95 -37.85
C LYS A 68 17.60 4.22 -36.34
N ILE A 69 16.46 3.95 -35.68
CA ILE A 69 16.20 4.43 -34.32
C ILE A 69 15.92 3.28 -33.33
N PHE A 70 15.25 2.22 -33.78
CA PHE A 70 14.98 1.05 -32.92
C PHE A 70 16.29 0.31 -32.60
N GLY A 71 16.69 0.32 -31.32
CA GLY A 71 17.92 -0.30 -30.81
C GLY A 71 18.87 0.65 -30.07
N ASP A 72 18.67 1.96 -30.17
CA ASP A 72 19.50 2.97 -29.48
C ASP A 72 18.61 3.97 -28.72
N VAL A 73 18.46 3.73 -27.41
CA VAL A 73 17.65 4.56 -26.50
C VAL A 73 18.05 6.04 -26.57
N LYS A 74 19.33 6.37 -26.80
CA LYS A 74 19.78 7.76 -26.92
C LYS A 74 19.28 8.44 -28.20
N LYS A 75 19.09 7.68 -29.29
CA LYS A 75 18.49 8.19 -30.53
C LYS A 75 16.98 8.31 -30.42
N LEU A 76 16.35 7.41 -29.68
CA LEU A 76 14.92 7.45 -29.39
C LEU A 76 14.54 8.69 -28.55
N ILE A 77 15.33 9.02 -27.53
CA ILE A 77 15.13 10.23 -26.70
C ILE A 77 15.32 11.53 -27.51
N LYS A 78 16.15 11.51 -28.56
CA LYS A 78 16.43 12.67 -29.41
C LYS A 78 15.52 12.77 -30.64
N PHE A 79 14.60 11.84 -30.81
CA PHE A 79 13.71 11.83 -31.96
C PHE A 79 12.53 12.78 -31.71
N ASP A 80 12.48 13.87 -32.48
CA ASP A 80 11.46 14.93 -32.37
C ASP A 80 10.28 14.72 -33.35
N GLY A 81 10.12 13.50 -33.88
CA GLY A 81 9.07 13.16 -34.84
C GLY A 81 7.86 12.49 -34.18
N TYR A 82 6.66 12.77 -34.68
CA TYR A 82 5.46 12.03 -34.32
C TYR A 82 5.41 10.72 -35.11
N VAL A 83 5.50 9.58 -34.41
CA VAL A 83 5.38 8.23 -35.00
C VAL A 83 3.91 7.87 -35.29
N ILE A 84 2.98 8.59 -34.67
CA ILE A 84 1.54 8.38 -34.75
C ILE A 84 0.88 9.73 -35.05
N SER A 85 -0.05 9.76 -36.00
CA SER A 85 -0.84 10.91 -36.41
C SER A 85 -1.74 11.41 -35.27
N ARG A 86 -2.09 12.69 -35.32
CA ARG A 86 -2.96 13.31 -34.31
C ARG A 86 -4.32 12.62 -34.19
N VAL A 87 -4.88 12.13 -35.31
CA VAL A 87 -6.16 11.39 -35.31
C VAL A 87 -6.05 10.13 -34.47
N THR A 88 -5.00 9.34 -34.70
CA THR A 88 -4.78 8.10 -33.95
C THR A 88 -4.40 8.38 -32.49
N GLN A 89 -3.63 9.44 -32.21
CA GLN A 89 -3.38 9.91 -30.84
C GLN A 89 -4.67 10.26 -30.09
N THR A 90 -5.60 10.98 -30.72
CA THR A 90 -6.90 11.28 -30.12
C THR A 90 -7.68 10.01 -29.80
N LYS A 91 -7.76 9.06 -30.76
CA LYS A 91 -8.44 7.77 -30.52
C LYS A 91 -7.82 6.99 -29.35
N ILE A 92 -6.49 6.98 -29.25
CA ILE A 92 -5.76 6.36 -28.14
C ILE A 92 -6.09 7.05 -26.81
N SER A 93 -6.10 8.38 -26.78
CA SER A 93 -6.46 9.15 -25.60
C SER A 93 -7.90 8.90 -25.15
N ASP A 94 -8.84 8.91 -26.10
CA ASP A 94 -10.27 8.65 -25.83
C ASP A 94 -10.48 7.24 -25.29
N ALA A 95 -9.78 6.24 -25.85
CA ALA A 95 -9.81 4.86 -25.36
C ALA A 95 -9.26 4.75 -23.93
N TRP A 96 -8.18 5.46 -23.60
CA TRP A 96 -7.65 5.49 -22.23
C TRP A 96 -8.64 6.12 -21.25
N MET A 97 -9.22 7.28 -21.60
CA MET A 97 -10.23 7.94 -20.76
C MET A 97 -11.46 7.06 -20.54
N LYS A 98 -11.93 6.38 -21.59
CA LYS A 98 -13.04 5.43 -21.49
C LYS A 98 -12.69 4.26 -20.57
N ALA A 99 -11.51 3.65 -20.74
CA ALA A 99 -11.08 2.54 -19.90
C ALA A 99 -10.96 2.92 -18.40
N GLN A 100 -10.51 4.14 -18.10
CA GLN A 100 -10.49 4.69 -16.74
C GLN A 100 -11.90 4.83 -16.15
N LEU A 101 -12.86 5.31 -16.94
CA LEU A 101 -14.26 5.41 -16.50
C LEU A 101 -14.85 4.01 -16.27
N ASP A 102 -14.69 3.10 -17.23
CA ASP A 102 -15.23 1.75 -17.20
C ASP A 102 -14.64 0.91 -16.05
N ALA A 103 -13.39 1.17 -15.65
CA ALA A 103 -12.73 0.51 -14.53
C ALA A 103 -13.47 0.70 -13.19
N ASN A 104 -14.27 1.76 -13.04
CA ASN A 104 -15.06 1.99 -11.82
C ASN A 104 -16.33 1.12 -11.74
N TYR A 105 -16.81 0.60 -12.87
CA TYR A 105 -18.11 -0.08 -12.96
C TYR A 105 -18.00 -1.55 -13.37
N THR A 106 -16.85 -1.99 -13.86
CA THR A 106 -16.64 -3.38 -14.26
C THR A 106 -16.55 -4.31 -13.06
N ALA A 107 -16.97 -5.56 -13.26
CA ALA A 107 -16.85 -6.64 -12.28
C ALA A 107 -15.56 -7.48 -12.48
N MET A 108 -14.58 -6.93 -13.20
CA MET A 108 -13.29 -7.59 -13.43
C MET A 108 -12.58 -7.85 -12.10
N LYS A 109 -12.10 -9.09 -11.92
CA LYS A 109 -11.36 -9.53 -10.73
C LYS A 109 -10.05 -10.17 -11.13
N PHE A 110 -9.07 -10.06 -10.23
CA PHE A 110 -7.74 -10.61 -10.42
C PHE A 110 -7.50 -11.86 -9.57
N PRO A 111 -6.76 -12.85 -10.08
CA PRO A 111 -6.19 -13.93 -9.28
C PRO A 111 -5.30 -13.41 -8.14
N LYS A 112 -5.20 -14.16 -7.04
CA LYS A 112 -4.37 -13.77 -5.88
C LYS A 112 -2.88 -13.63 -6.20
N ASN A 113 -2.37 -14.33 -7.20
CA ASN A 113 -0.97 -14.24 -7.62
C ASN A 113 -0.68 -13.05 -8.55
N THR A 114 -1.67 -12.22 -8.86
CA THR A 114 -1.47 -11.02 -9.66
C THR A 114 -0.55 -10.04 -8.94
N GLU A 115 0.48 -9.57 -9.66
CA GLU A 115 1.43 -8.56 -9.20
C GLU A 115 0.90 -7.14 -9.42
N LEU A 116 1.13 -6.31 -8.42
CA LEU A 116 0.87 -4.86 -8.37
C LEU A 116 2.20 -4.13 -8.24
N SER A 117 2.33 -2.99 -8.92
CA SER A 117 3.58 -2.23 -9.00
C SER A 117 3.39 -0.76 -9.38
N GLY A 118 2.16 -0.26 -9.39
CA GLY A 118 1.87 1.14 -9.67
C GLY A 118 2.20 2.06 -8.51
N GLN A 119 2.02 3.37 -8.75
CA GLN A 119 2.37 4.40 -7.78
C GLN A 119 1.46 4.36 -6.54
N ASP A 120 0.18 4.01 -6.70
CA ASP A 120 -0.79 4.03 -5.61
C ASP A 120 -0.51 2.91 -4.60
N LEU A 121 0.15 1.82 -5.04
CA LEU A 121 0.70 0.84 -4.13
C LEU A 121 1.70 1.44 -3.13
N LEU A 122 2.47 2.47 -3.51
CA LEU A 122 3.38 3.17 -2.59
C LEU A 122 2.61 3.87 -1.48
N GLY A 123 1.50 4.54 -1.82
CA GLY A 123 0.57 5.16 -0.88
C GLY A 123 -0.02 4.12 0.07
N HIS A 124 -0.50 3.00 -0.47
CA HIS A 124 -1.03 1.89 0.33
C HIS A 124 -0.03 1.39 1.37
N VAL A 125 1.17 0.95 0.96
CA VAL A 125 2.13 0.34 1.89
C VAL A 125 2.66 1.33 2.92
N THR A 126 2.77 2.61 2.55
CA THR A 126 3.26 3.67 3.43
C THR A 126 2.24 3.97 4.51
N ASN A 127 0.99 4.24 4.12
CA ASN A 127 -0.07 4.52 5.06
C ASN A 127 -0.41 3.30 5.92
N PHE A 128 -0.44 2.10 5.35
CA PHE A 128 -0.70 0.90 6.13
C PHE A 128 0.42 0.61 7.15
N ALA A 129 1.68 0.94 6.83
CA ALA A 129 2.77 0.86 7.80
C ALA A 129 2.63 1.92 8.91
N PHE A 130 2.20 3.14 8.59
CA PHE A 130 1.90 4.17 9.59
C PHE A 130 0.75 3.79 10.51
N PHE A 131 -0.30 3.16 9.99
CA PHE A 131 -1.37 2.58 10.81
C PHE A 131 -0.83 1.63 11.89
N ILE A 132 0.03 0.68 11.49
CA ILE A 132 0.64 -0.29 12.42
C ILE A 132 1.58 0.40 13.40
N GLU A 133 2.33 1.40 12.96
CA GLU A 133 3.22 2.20 13.80
C GLU A 133 2.44 3.00 14.86
N SER A 134 1.39 3.72 14.48
CA SER A 134 0.52 4.45 15.41
C SER A 134 -0.09 3.53 16.45
N LEU A 135 -0.60 2.36 16.03
CA LEU A 135 -1.18 1.37 16.93
C LEU A 135 -0.13 0.81 17.92
N THR A 136 1.06 0.48 17.42
CA THR A 136 2.14 -0.09 18.25
C THR A 136 2.65 0.93 19.26
N ASN A 137 2.85 2.19 18.84
CA ASN A 137 3.29 3.27 19.73
C ASN A 137 2.23 3.57 20.80
N ARG A 138 0.95 3.54 20.42
CA ARG A 138 -0.17 3.65 21.37
C ARG A 138 -0.11 2.56 22.44
N HIS A 139 0.15 1.32 22.03
CA HIS A 139 0.27 0.19 22.96
C HIS A 139 1.46 0.37 23.92
N LEU A 140 2.62 0.77 23.41
CA LEU A 140 3.81 1.05 24.21
C LEU A 140 3.56 2.14 25.26
N LEU A 141 2.90 3.23 24.86
CA LEU A 141 2.52 4.30 25.78
C LEU A 141 1.65 3.75 26.91
N LEU A 142 0.67 2.90 26.59
CA LEU A 142 -0.19 2.28 27.61
C LEU A 142 0.59 1.36 28.55
N MET A 143 1.54 0.58 28.04
CA MET A 143 2.39 -0.29 28.87
C MET A 143 3.20 0.53 29.87
N ARG A 144 3.74 1.67 29.43
CA ARG A 144 4.48 2.60 30.30
C ARG A 144 3.57 3.19 31.38
N VAL A 145 2.39 3.70 31.00
CA VAL A 145 1.44 4.34 31.91
C VAL A 145 0.90 3.37 32.96
N ASN A 146 0.69 2.11 32.57
CA ASN A 146 0.25 1.04 33.47
C ASN A 146 1.41 0.38 34.26
N GLU A 147 2.59 0.98 34.27
CA GLU A 147 3.78 0.49 34.98
C GLU A 147 4.19 -0.95 34.60
N LYS A 148 3.78 -1.42 33.41
CA LYS A 148 4.22 -2.70 32.85
C LYS A 148 5.57 -2.59 32.13
N MET A 149 6.10 -1.37 32.04
CA MET A 149 7.37 -1.02 31.41
C MET A 149 7.96 0.18 32.13
N ASP A 150 9.24 0.12 32.49
CA ASP A 150 9.96 1.25 33.08
C ASP A 150 10.36 2.29 32.03
N ASP A 151 10.69 3.51 32.49
CA ASP A 151 11.05 4.63 31.63
C ASP A 151 12.31 4.37 30.78
N PHE A 152 13.30 3.63 31.30
CA PHE A 152 14.51 3.32 30.55
C PHE A 152 14.19 2.42 29.36
N THR A 153 13.44 1.35 29.60
CA THR A 153 12.98 0.42 28.57
C THR A 153 12.08 1.12 27.55
N PHE A 154 11.15 1.96 28.00
CA PHE A 154 10.29 2.74 27.11
C PHE A 154 11.11 3.65 26.18
N ASN A 155 12.03 4.45 26.73
CA ASN A 155 12.84 5.38 25.94
C ASN A 155 13.76 4.67 24.93
N SER A 156 14.19 3.44 25.24
CA SER A 156 14.95 2.60 24.30
C SER A 156 14.06 2.09 23.15
N LEU A 157 12.89 1.55 23.48
CA LEU A 157 11.95 1.00 22.51
C LEU A 157 11.31 2.07 21.63
N ASP A 158 11.03 3.27 22.15
CA ASP A 158 10.42 4.36 21.40
C ASP A 158 11.22 4.72 20.12
N LYS A 159 12.55 4.62 20.21
CA LYS A 159 13.50 4.86 19.11
C LYS A 159 13.78 3.62 18.25
N ALA A 160 13.31 2.44 18.65
CA ALA A 160 13.53 1.21 17.92
C ALA A 160 12.66 1.14 16.66
N SER A 161 12.96 0.21 15.74
CA SER A 161 12.09 -0.06 14.61
C SER A 161 10.75 -0.66 15.08
N VAL A 162 9.67 -0.39 14.34
CA VAL A 162 8.33 -0.90 14.69
C VAL A 162 8.29 -2.44 14.81
N PRO A 163 8.93 -3.23 13.92
CA PRO A 163 9.09 -4.66 14.13
C PRO A 163 9.65 -5.05 15.51
N ASN A 164 10.69 -4.37 15.97
CA ASN A 164 11.31 -4.65 17.27
C ASN A 164 10.36 -4.31 18.42
N LYS A 165 9.60 -3.21 18.29
CA LYS A 165 8.54 -2.84 19.24
C LYS A 165 7.48 -3.95 19.33
N ILE A 166 6.99 -4.46 18.20
CA ILE A 166 5.99 -5.54 18.15
C ILE A 166 6.53 -6.82 18.79
N ILE A 167 7.76 -7.22 18.46
CA ILE A 167 8.41 -8.40 19.03
C ILE A 167 8.51 -8.28 20.55
N TYR A 168 8.89 -7.11 21.05
CA TYR A 168 8.95 -6.86 22.49
C TYR A 168 7.57 -7.00 23.14
N CYS A 169 6.55 -6.32 22.61
CA CYS A 169 5.21 -6.30 23.20
C CYS A 169 4.51 -7.66 23.20
N LEU A 170 4.80 -8.50 22.19
CA LEU A 170 4.06 -9.72 21.88
C LEU A 170 4.93 -10.98 21.83
N LYS A 171 6.08 -10.98 22.54
CA LYS A 171 7.03 -12.10 22.54
C LYS A 171 6.35 -13.43 22.81
N ASP A 172 5.55 -13.51 23.88
CA ASP A 172 4.85 -14.75 24.26
C ASP A 172 3.85 -15.20 23.20
N GLU A 173 3.15 -14.27 22.55
CA GLU A 173 2.20 -14.57 21.48
C GLU A 173 2.90 -15.05 20.20
N ILE A 174 4.06 -14.50 19.88
CA ILE A 174 4.91 -14.93 18.76
C ILE A 174 5.46 -16.33 19.02
N ASP A 175 6.00 -16.58 20.23
CA ASP A 175 6.53 -17.89 20.62
C ASP A 175 5.43 -18.97 20.58
N LYS A 176 4.20 -18.59 20.94
CA LYS A 176 2.99 -19.44 20.83
C LYS A 176 2.38 -19.47 19.42
N LYS A 177 3.04 -18.90 18.41
CA LYS A 177 2.60 -18.85 16.99
C LYS A 177 1.23 -18.20 16.77
N LYS A 178 0.79 -17.31 17.67
CA LYS A 178 -0.45 -16.55 17.53
C LYS A 178 -0.32 -15.37 16.57
N LEU A 179 0.91 -14.90 16.35
CA LEU A 179 1.26 -13.84 15.41
C LEU A 179 2.50 -14.27 14.62
N ASN A 180 2.49 -14.08 13.30
CA ASN A 180 3.64 -14.32 12.45
C ASN A 180 4.32 -12.98 12.09
N PRO A 181 5.44 -12.62 12.76
CA PRO A 181 6.10 -11.35 12.54
C PRO A 181 6.72 -11.21 11.14
N ILE A 182 6.91 -12.31 10.40
CA ILE A 182 7.51 -12.29 9.06
C ILE A 182 6.65 -11.47 8.08
N ARG A 183 5.32 -11.55 8.18
CA ARG A 183 4.42 -10.80 7.29
C ARG A 183 4.42 -9.31 7.62
N LEU A 184 4.46 -8.96 8.89
CA LEU A 184 4.61 -7.57 9.32
C LEU A 184 5.97 -7.00 8.91
N ASN A 185 7.05 -7.80 8.98
CA ASN A 185 8.36 -7.39 8.47
C ASN A 185 8.35 -7.13 6.96
N LEU A 186 7.60 -7.92 6.19
CA LEU A 186 7.43 -7.67 4.76
C LEU A 186 6.81 -6.30 4.49
N LEU A 187 5.78 -5.90 5.26
CA LEU A 187 5.19 -4.55 5.17
C LEU A 187 6.24 -3.45 5.38
N PHE A 188 7.05 -3.54 6.44
CA PHE A 188 8.07 -2.52 6.70
C PHE A 188 9.21 -2.54 5.68
N LYS A 189 9.53 -3.70 5.08
CA LYS A 189 10.45 -3.78 3.94
C LYS A 189 9.88 -3.06 2.71
N LEU A 190 8.60 -3.29 2.40
CA LEU A 190 7.91 -2.62 1.29
C LEU A 190 7.84 -1.10 1.52
N ARG A 191 7.51 -0.65 2.73
CA ARG A 191 7.54 0.77 3.11
C ARG A 191 8.92 1.39 2.91
N ASN A 192 10.00 0.69 3.29
CA ASN A 192 11.36 1.21 3.08
C ASN A 192 11.69 1.38 1.60
N PHE A 193 11.23 0.48 0.73
CA PHE A 193 11.35 0.66 -0.71
C PHE A 193 10.56 1.88 -1.21
N ALA A 194 9.35 2.08 -0.68
CA ALA A 194 8.50 3.20 -1.05
C ALA A 194 9.08 4.57 -0.62
N VAL A 195 9.64 4.65 0.59
CA VAL A 195 10.25 5.87 1.12
C VAL A 195 11.58 6.21 0.41
N HIS A 196 12.36 5.19 0.05
CA HIS A 196 13.63 5.37 -0.66
C HIS A 196 13.48 5.00 -2.13
N PHE A 197 12.65 5.74 -2.88
CA PHE A 197 12.30 5.39 -4.26
C PHE A 197 13.44 5.66 -5.27
N THR A 198 14.47 4.82 -5.24
CA THR A 198 15.59 4.79 -6.20
C THR A 198 15.21 4.04 -7.48
N LEU A 199 16.07 4.11 -8.51
CA LEU A 199 15.89 3.35 -9.77
C LEU A 199 15.78 1.82 -9.54
N ASP A 200 16.63 1.28 -8.66
CA ASP A 200 16.59 -0.14 -8.32
C ASP A 200 15.28 -0.48 -7.58
N ASN A 201 14.83 0.40 -6.70
CA ASN A 201 13.61 0.18 -5.93
C ASN A 201 12.35 0.33 -6.79
N SER A 202 12.31 1.26 -7.74
CA SER A 202 11.17 1.41 -8.67
C SER A 202 11.00 0.19 -9.58
N THR A 203 12.09 -0.52 -9.90
CA THR A 203 12.05 -1.74 -10.71
C THR A 203 11.64 -2.97 -9.89
N ASN A 204 12.04 -3.01 -8.62
CA ASN A 204 11.85 -4.17 -7.73
C ASN A 204 10.61 -4.06 -6.81
N PHE A 205 9.96 -2.90 -6.75
CA PHE A 205 8.78 -2.68 -5.93
C PHE A 205 7.55 -3.32 -6.58
N LYS A 206 7.37 -4.61 -6.27
CA LYS A 206 6.22 -5.41 -6.69
C LYS A 206 5.69 -6.23 -5.52
N VAL A 207 4.38 -6.39 -5.46
CA VAL A 207 3.74 -7.25 -4.47
C VAL A 207 2.55 -7.96 -5.10
N THR A 208 2.34 -9.21 -4.71
CA THR A 208 1.13 -9.94 -5.11
C THR A 208 -0.04 -9.59 -4.20
N ILE A 209 -1.26 -9.68 -4.74
CA ILE A 209 -2.50 -9.56 -3.95
C ILE A 209 -2.48 -10.53 -2.75
N GLU A 210 -1.97 -11.76 -2.94
CA GLU A 210 -1.82 -12.75 -1.87
C GLU A 210 -0.95 -12.24 -0.73
N GLN A 211 0.22 -11.66 -1.03
CA GLN A 211 1.12 -11.11 -0.02
C GLN A 211 0.46 -9.97 0.77
N LEU A 212 -0.30 -9.09 0.10
CA LEU A 212 -1.06 -8.04 0.77
C LEU A 212 -2.12 -8.62 1.72
N ILE A 213 -2.92 -9.58 1.25
CA ILE A 213 -3.92 -10.25 2.09
C ILE A 213 -3.27 -10.91 3.32
N GLN A 214 -2.09 -11.53 3.15
CA GLN A 214 -1.35 -12.13 4.27
C GLN A 214 -0.85 -11.08 5.25
N ILE A 215 -0.39 -9.92 4.78
CA ILE A 215 -0.03 -8.78 5.63
C ILE A 215 -1.25 -8.31 6.42
N TRP A 216 -2.37 -8.03 5.75
CA TRP A 216 -3.58 -7.53 6.40
C TRP A 216 -4.16 -8.52 7.42
N THR A 217 -4.10 -9.82 7.11
CA THR A 217 -4.54 -10.88 8.03
C THR A 217 -3.69 -10.90 9.31
N GLU A 218 -2.37 -10.78 9.20
CA GLU A 218 -1.51 -10.69 10.39
C GLU A 218 -1.68 -9.36 11.13
N SER A 219 -1.96 -8.27 10.43
CA SER A 219 -2.32 -6.98 11.05
C SER A 219 -3.65 -7.03 11.82
N SER A 220 -4.66 -7.74 11.31
CA SER A 220 -5.92 -7.98 12.02
C SER A 220 -5.67 -8.74 13.33
N LYS A 221 -4.85 -9.80 13.30
CA LYS A 221 -4.43 -10.51 14.52
C LYS A 221 -3.68 -9.60 15.50
N LEU A 222 -2.79 -8.74 15.00
CA LEU A 222 -2.09 -7.76 15.82
C LEU A 222 -3.08 -6.83 16.54
N CYS A 223 -4.08 -6.31 15.83
CA CYS A 223 -5.13 -5.45 16.40
C CYS A 223 -5.90 -6.18 17.52
N ASP A 224 -6.29 -7.44 17.30
CA ASP A 224 -6.97 -8.27 18.30
C ASP A 224 -6.13 -8.47 19.56
N LEU A 225 -4.84 -8.78 19.39
CA LEU A 225 -3.92 -9.00 20.51
C LEU A 225 -3.72 -7.74 21.35
N PHE A 226 -3.54 -6.59 20.70
CA PHE A 226 -3.45 -5.32 21.41
C PHE A 226 -4.78 -4.98 22.10
N HIS A 227 -5.91 -5.06 21.41
CA HIS A 227 -7.22 -4.80 22.00
C HIS A 227 -7.46 -5.62 23.29
N LYS A 228 -7.18 -6.93 23.24
CA LYS A 228 -7.28 -7.84 24.40
C LYS A 228 -6.36 -7.44 25.56
N LYS A 229 -5.12 -7.01 25.28
CA LYS A 229 -4.16 -6.59 26.31
C LYS A 229 -4.50 -5.22 26.92
N GLU A 230 -5.04 -4.32 26.10
CA GLU A 230 -5.41 -2.96 26.51
C GLU A 230 -6.74 -2.92 27.26
N LYS A 231 -7.63 -3.91 27.03
CA LYS A 231 -8.98 -3.99 27.64
C LYS A 231 -9.81 -2.72 27.41
N THR A 232 -9.56 -2.03 26.30
CA THR A 232 -10.27 -0.81 25.95
C THR A 232 -11.67 -1.18 25.44
N LYS A 233 -12.69 -0.40 25.82
CA LYS A 233 -14.04 -0.48 25.21
C LYS A 233 -14.13 0.26 23.88
N ASP A 234 -12.99 0.68 23.37
CA ASP A 234 -12.85 1.60 22.26
C ASP A 234 -13.04 0.88 20.92
N ILE A 235 -13.01 1.64 19.82
CA ILE A 235 -13.23 1.13 18.45
C ILE A 235 -12.42 -0.13 18.15
N ASN A 236 -13.11 -1.16 17.63
CA ASN A 236 -12.53 -2.44 17.28
C ASN A 236 -11.78 -2.36 15.95
N LEU A 237 -10.51 -1.94 15.99
CA LEU A 237 -9.64 -1.82 14.81
C LEU A 237 -9.50 -3.13 14.02
N LYS A 238 -9.64 -4.29 14.69
CA LYS A 238 -9.65 -5.58 14.01
C LYS A 238 -10.83 -5.69 13.04
N GLU A 239 -12.04 -5.37 13.51
CA GLU A 239 -13.25 -5.41 12.68
C GLU A 239 -13.15 -4.45 11.50
N MET A 240 -12.54 -3.27 11.70
CA MET A 240 -12.30 -2.32 10.62
C MET A 240 -11.37 -2.89 9.54
N VAL A 241 -10.23 -3.46 9.95
CA VAL A 241 -9.29 -4.10 9.01
C VAL A 241 -9.99 -5.24 8.28
N ASP A 242 -10.68 -6.12 9.00
CA ASP A 242 -11.38 -7.26 8.39
C ASP A 242 -12.45 -6.80 7.38
N SER A 243 -13.23 -5.78 7.72
CA SER A 243 -14.26 -5.22 6.83
C SER A 243 -13.66 -4.69 5.53
N LEU A 244 -12.60 -3.90 5.61
CA LEU A 244 -11.93 -3.33 4.44
C LEU A 244 -11.27 -4.42 3.58
N VAL A 245 -10.67 -5.42 4.22
CA VAL A 245 -10.08 -6.58 3.53
C VAL A 245 -11.15 -7.39 2.81
N ASP A 246 -12.30 -7.62 3.44
CA ASP A 246 -13.38 -8.42 2.85
C ASP A 246 -14.09 -7.65 1.73
N GLU A 247 -14.23 -6.33 1.86
CA GLU A 247 -14.68 -5.46 0.76
C GLU A 247 -13.73 -5.55 -0.43
N PHE A 248 -12.42 -5.36 -0.21
CA PHE A 248 -11.41 -5.47 -1.25
C PHE A 248 -11.45 -6.83 -1.95
N LYS A 249 -11.50 -7.93 -1.18
CA LYS A 249 -11.58 -9.29 -1.72
C LYS A 249 -12.85 -9.48 -2.55
N THR A 250 -13.99 -9.03 -2.02
CA THR A 250 -15.29 -9.17 -2.68
C THR A 250 -15.30 -8.43 -4.01
N LYS A 251 -14.74 -7.22 -4.04
CA LYS A 251 -14.71 -6.35 -5.20
C LYS A 251 -13.73 -6.83 -6.26
N PHE A 252 -12.51 -7.22 -5.86
CA PHE A 252 -11.39 -7.32 -6.80
C PHE A 252 -10.71 -8.70 -6.90
N VAL A 253 -10.99 -9.64 -6.00
CA VAL A 253 -10.24 -10.90 -5.94
C VAL A 253 -11.08 -12.08 -6.43
N LYS A 254 -10.48 -12.89 -7.30
CA LYS A 254 -11.07 -14.13 -7.84
C LYS A 254 -10.89 -15.32 -6.89
#